data_AF-A0A0Q6UWW3-F1
#
_entry.id   AF-A0A0Q6UWW3-F1
#
_cell.length_a   1.000
_cell.length_b   1.000
_cell.length_c   1.000
_cell.angle_alpha   90.00
_cell.angle_beta   90.00
_cell.angle_gamma   90.00
#
_symmetry.space_group_name_H-M   'P 1'
#
loop_
_entity.id
_entity.type
_entity.pdbx_description
1 polymer ?
#
loop_
_entity_poly.entity_id
_entity_poly.type
_entity_poly.pdbx_seq_one_letter_code
_entity_poly.pdbx_strand_id
1 'polypeptide(L)'
;MRRLIVAVVVGVMVGGGLMAVTPAGAEVSQSLATSWKKIWKKELRPLADKRYYTKKKSDSTFATKAESAAAAAAAQSAANSATDSKLGSYYKKTESDARYAPTPTVIRGSWSMMDNAPAIGTYLSTDLNWGYTFTGPLTVHFVPAAGPVPAGCSGSVAAPGADAGNLCVFAFGTSGVSAIDIRNVSNLAGTTAPFGANLFATSTVAGNVYAYGSWAARGTGLAAGAPRVTPSQGSGSTVPGQ
;
A
#
# COMPACT_ATOMS: atom_id res chain seq x y z
N MET A 1 48.50 -35.14 42.31
CA MET A 1 48.24 -34.36 43.54
C MET A 1 49.50 -33.54 43.80
N ARG A 2 49.56 -32.25 43.44
CA ARG A 2 49.00 -31.13 44.23
C ARG A 2 49.28 -31.31 45.72
N ARG A 3 50.11 -30.43 46.27
CA ARG A 3 49.87 -29.53 47.41
C ARG A 3 51.24 -29.10 47.98
N LEU A 4 51.52 -27.89 48.49
CA LEU A 4 50.82 -26.61 48.67
C LEU A 4 51.83 -25.68 49.42
N ILE A 5 51.75 -24.36 49.15
CA ILE A 5 51.87 -23.22 50.11
C ILE A 5 53.24 -23.03 50.82
N VAL A 6 53.88 -21.85 50.83
CA VAL A 6 53.75 -20.70 51.78
C VAL A 6 54.64 -19.57 51.18
N ALA A 7 54.17 -18.43 50.65
CA ALA A 7 53.49 -17.27 51.25
C ALA A 7 54.31 -16.50 52.32
N VAL A 8 54.33 -15.16 52.19
CA VAL A 8 54.74 -14.14 53.20
C VAL A 8 56.26 -13.86 53.24
N VAL A 9 56.77 -12.66 52.92
CA VAL A 9 56.61 -11.40 53.66
C VAL A 9 56.62 -10.17 52.72
N VAL A 10 55.49 -9.44 52.71
CA VAL A 10 55.34 -7.96 52.88
C VAL A 10 56.04 -7.06 51.83
N GLY A 11 55.38 -6.25 50.99
CA GLY A 11 54.10 -5.57 51.13
C GLY A 11 54.26 -4.23 51.88
N VAL A 12 54.18 -3.11 51.16
CA VAL A 12 53.92 -1.71 51.64
C VAL A 12 55.13 -0.75 51.73
N MET A 13 55.13 0.23 50.82
CA MET A 13 55.13 1.69 51.07
C MET A 13 54.82 2.35 49.70
N VAL A 14 53.61 2.80 49.37
CA VAL A 14 52.87 3.97 49.90
C VAL A 14 53.79 5.16 50.12
N GLY A 15 53.44 6.27 49.49
CA GLY A 15 54.23 7.49 49.45
C GLY A 15 54.57 8.09 50.81
N GLY A 16 55.57 8.97 50.78
CA GLY A 16 55.90 9.90 51.86
C GLY A 16 56.83 9.31 52.91
N GLY A 17 58.14 9.54 52.76
CA GLY A 17 59.10 9.28 53.84
C GLY A 17 60.54 9.21 53.33
N LEU A 18 61.25 10.33 53.42
CA LEU A 18 62.71 10.39 53.34
C LEU A 18 63.32 9.36 54.30
N MET A 19 63.95 8.32 53.76
CA MET A 19 64.91 7.50 54.51
C MET A 19 66.28 7.72 53.87
N ALA A 20 67.18 8.27 54.68
CA ALA A 20 68.55 8.58 54.34
C ALA A 20 69.23 7.34 53.73
N VAL A 21 69.62 7.46 52.47
CA VAL A 21 70.41 6.46 51.77
C VAL A 21 71.82 6.53 52.36
N THR A 22 72.21 5.51 53.13
CA THR A 22 73.61 5.31 53.50
C THR A 22 74.42 5.04 52.23
N PRO A 23 75.68 5.50 52.12
CA PRO A 23 76.45 5.47 50.87
C PRO A 23 76.70 4.07 50.28
N ALA A 24 76.43 3.00 51.02
CA ALA A 24 76.60 1.61 50.56
C ALA A 24 75.45 1.11 49.64
N GLY A 25 74.33 1.83 49.52
CA GLY A 25 73.18 1.43 48.68
C GLY A 25 73.32 1.74 47.18
N ALA A 26 74.32 2.52 46.78
CA ALA A 26 74.55 2.89 45.37
C ALA A 26 75.05 1.71 44.53
N GLU A 27 75.85 0.81 45.11
CA GLU A 27 76.46 -0.32 44.40
C GLU A 27 75.49 -1.50 44.22
N VAL A 28 74.61 -1.74 45.19
CA VAL A 28 73.54 -2.75 45.07
C VAL A 28 72.50 -2.32 44.03
N SER A 29 72.22 -1.02 43.91
CA SER A 29 71.31 -0.48 42.90
C SER A 29 71.87 -0.58 41.48
N GLN A 30 73.19 -0.37 41.29
CA GLN A 30 73.83 -0.55 39.99
C GLN A 30 73.91 -2.03 39.56
N SER A 31 74.14 -2.96 40.49
CA SER A 31 74.17 -4.40 40.19
C SER A 31 72.78 -4.99 39.89
N LEU A 32 71.73 -4.52 40.57
CA LEU A 32 70.34 -4.86 40.24
C LEU A 32 69.90 -4.26 38.90
N ALA A 33 70.26 -3.01 38.61
CA ALA A 33 69.93 -2.37 37.34
C ALA A 33 70.62 -3.03 36.15
N THR A 34 71.89 -3.43 36.29
CA THR A 34 72.63 -4.15 35.24
C THR A 34 72.10 -5.58 35.05
N SER A 35 71.74 -6.26 36.15
CA SER A 35 71.12 -7.59 36.10
C SER A 35 69.72 -7.56 35.47
N TRP A 36 68.89 -6.57 35.83
CA TRP A 36 67.56 -6.38 35.25
C TRP A 36 67.61 -6.07 33.74
N LYS A 37 68.55 -5.23 33.32
CA LYS A 37 68.79 -4.96 31.89
C LYS A 37 69.15 -6.23 31.11
N LYS A 38 69.89 -7.14 31.76
CA LYS A 38 70.27 -8.45 31.20
C LYS A 38 69.07 -9.39 31.11
N ILE A 39 68.26 -9.48 32.17
CA ILE A 39 67.02 -10.27 32.22
C ILE A 39 66.00 -9.75 31.19
N TRP A 40 65.83 -8.43 31.09
CA TRP A 40 64.95 -7.82 30.11
C TRP A 40 65.37 -8.16 28.67
N LYS A 41 66.66 -8.01 28.34
CA LYS A 41 67.17 -8.30 26.99
C LYS A 41 67.13 -9.78 26.63
N LYS A 42 67.45 -10.68 27.57
CA LYS A 42 67.57 -12.13 27.29
C LYS A 42 66.24 -12.87 27.36
N GLU A 43 65.42 -12.59 28.36
CA GLU A 43 64.25 -13.41 28.67
C GLU A 43 62.94 -12.72 28.26
N LEU A 44 62.75 -11.45 28.64
CA LEU A 44 61.46 -10.78 28.47
C LEU A 44 61.24 -10.21 27.05
N ARG A 45 62.25 -9.56 26.47
CA ARG A 45 62.15 -8.96 25.13
C ARG A 45 61.78 -9.96 24.03
N PRO A 46 62.44 -11.12 23.88
CA PRO A 46 62.07 -12.08 22.83
C PRO A 46 60.69 -12.72 23.06
N LEU A 47 60.23 -12.85 24.31
CA LEU A 47 58.88 -13.34 24.62
C LEU A 47 57.81 -12.27 24.34
N ALA A 48 58.10 -11.00 24.59
CA ALA A 48 57.25 -9.89 24.20
C ALA A 48 57.14 -9.78 22.67
N ASP A 49 58.27 -9.84 21.95
CA ASP A 49 58.30 -9.77 20.49
C ASP A 49 57.57 -10.95 19.81
N LYS A 50 57.47 -12.10 20.49
CA LYS A 50 56.66 -13.24 20.01
C LYS A 50 55.15 -13.02 20.14
N ARG A 51 54.71 -12.22 21.12
CA ARG A 51 53.28 -12.01 21.40
C ARG A 51 52.68 -10.86 20.60
N TYR A 52 53.49 -9.88 20.20
CA TYR A 52 53.03 -8.72 19.46
C TYR A 52 53.42 -8.83 17.99
N TYR A 53 52.41 -8.86 17.12
CA TYR A 53 52.64 -8.65 15.70
C TYR A 53 53.29 -7.29 15.52
N THR A 54 54.39 -7.22 14.76
CA THR A 54 54.90 -5.92 14.30
C THR A 54 53.79 -5.25 13.49
N LYS A 55 53.70 -3.91 13.51
CA LYS A 55 52.70 -3.17 12.74
C LYS A 55 52.62 -3.65 11.28
N LYS A 56 53.78 -3.87 10.65
CA LYS A 56 53.91 -4.42 9.31
C LYS A 56 53.28 -5.82 9.13
N LYS A 57 53.39 -6.71 10.13
CA LYS A 57 52.79 -8.06 10.10
C LYS A 57 51.31 -8.03 10.45
N SER A 58 50.87 -7.08 11.28
CA SER A 58 49.44 -6.85 11.56
C SER A 58 48.73 -6.35 10.32
N ASP A 59 49.28 -5.34 9.65
CA ASP A 59 48.72 -4.74 8.43
C ASP A 59 48.69 -5.74 7.26
N SER A 60 49.58 -6.75 7.25
CA SER A 60 49.55 -7.83 6.25
C SER A 60 48.61 -8.99 6.59
N THR A 61 48.16 -9.10 7.84
CA THR A 61 47.36 -10.24 8.33
C THR A 61 45.88 -9.89 8.46
N PHE A 62 45.56 -8.63 8.77
CA PHE A 62 44.19 -8.18 9.01
C PHE A 62 43.73 -7.22 7.93
N ALA A 63 42.49 -7.39 7.47
CA ALA A 63 41.85 -6.44 6.57
C ALA A 63 41.82 -5.06 7.24
N THR A 64 42.20 -4.05 6.47
CA THR A 64 42.06 -2.66 6.86
C THR A 64 40.59 -2.31 7.03
N LYS A 65 40.33 -1.23 7.77
CA LYS A 65 38.97 -0.68 7.94
C LYS A 65 38.31 -0.38 6.58
N ALA A 66 39.09 0.09 5.61
CA ALA A 66 38.61 0.40 4.27
C ALA A 66 38.21 -0.87 3.50
N GLU A 67 39.03 -1.93 3.56
CA GLU A 67 38.73 -3.22 2.92
C GLU A 67 37.49 -3.88 3.52
N SER A 68 37.33 -3.80 4.84
CA SER A 68 36.16 -4.34 5.53
C SER A 68 34.88 -3.58 5.16
N ALA A 69 34.95 -2.25 5.04
CA ALA A 69 33.83 -1.42 4.60
C ALA A 69 33.45 -1.67 3.13
N ALA A 70 34.45 -1.83 2.25
CA ALA A 70 34.24 -2.17 0.85
C ALA A 70 33.58 -3.55 0.69
N ALA A 71 34.02 -4.54 1.47
CA ALA A 71 33.42 -5.88 1.47
C ALA A 71 31.96 -5.86 1.96
N ALA A 72 31.65 -5.09 3.00
CA ALA A 72 30.28 -4.93 3.49
C ALA A 72 29.38 -4.23 2.45
N ALA A 73 29.87 -3.19 1.78
CA ALA A 73 29.15 -2.50 0.71
C ALA A 73 28.89 -3.42 -0.49
N ALA A 74 29.88 -4.24 -0.87
CA ALA A 74 29.72 -5.23 -1.93
C ALA A 74 28.69 -6.30 -1.57
N ALA A 75 28.72 -6.82 -0.33
CA ALA A 75 27.75 -7.79 0.17
C ALA A 75 26.31 -7.22 0.19
N GLN A 76 26.15 -5.97 0.63
CA GLN A 76 24.85 -5.28 0.62
C GLN A 76 24.35 -5.08 -0.81
N SER A 77 25.24 -4.67 -1.73
CA SER A 77 24.88 -4.47 -3.14
C SER A 77 24.46 -5.77 -3.82
N ALA A 78 25.13 -6.88 -3.49
CA ALA A 78 24.75 -8.21 -3.96
C ALA A 78 23.40 -8.68 -3.39
N ALA A 79 23.13 -8.42 -2.10
CA ALA A 79 21.85 -8.73 -1.47
C ALA A 79 20.69 -7.93 -2.07
N ASN A 80 20.91 -6.63 -2.33
CA ASN A 80 19.92 -5.78 -2.99
C ASN A 80 19.65 -6.27 -4.43
N SER A 81 20.69 -6.58 -5.19
CA SER A 81 20.57 -7.11 -6.56
C SER A 81 19.85 -8.46 -6.61
N ALA A 82 20.14 -9.35 -5.64
CA ALA A 82 19.45 -10.63 -5.51
C ALA A 82 17.96 -10.46 -5.16
N THR A 83 17.61 -9.44 -4.38
CA THR A 83 16.22 -9.11 -4.04
C THR A 83 15.47 -8.57 -5.24
N ASP A 84 16.06 -7.65 -6.00
CA ASP A 84 15.47 -7.10 -7.23
C ASP A 84 15.28 -8.18 -8.31
N SER A 85 16.23 -9.10 -8.47
CA SER A 85 16.11 -10.21 -9.42
C SER A 85 14.96 -11.17 -9.07
N LYS A 86 14.65 -11.34 -7.78
CA LYS A 86 13.50 -12.15 -7.31
C LYS A 86 12.18 -11.39 -7.41
N LEU A 87 12.22 -10.06 -7.44
CA LEU A 87 11.05 -9.21 -7.61
C LEU A 87 10.70 -8.95 -9.08
N GLY A 88 11.49 -9.43 -10.05
CA GLY A 88 11.23 -9.24 -11.48
C GLY A 88 9.89 -9.82 -11.97
N SER A 89 9.30 -10.75 -11.21
CA SER A 89 7.96 -11.31 -11.45
C SER A 89 6.84 -10.63 -10.66
N TYR A 90 7.15 -9.65 -9.82
CA TYR A 90 6.17 -8.84 -9.09
C TYR A 90 5.98 -7.50 -9.79
N TYR A 91 4.74 -7.04 -9.85
CA TYR A 91 4.44 -5.71 -10.38
C TYR A 91 5.16 -4.65 -9.56
N LYS A 92 5.74 -3.64 -10.23
CA LYS A 92 6.18 -2.43 -9.53
C LYS A 92 4.99 -1.84 -8.78
N LYS A 93 5.22 -1.14 -7.67
CA LYS A 93 4.13 -0.53 -6.89
C LYS A 93 3.17 0.27 -7.76
N THR A 94 3.67 1.03 -8.74
CA THR A 94 2.86 1.78 -9.71
C THR A 94 2.04 0.89 -10.65
N GLU A 95 2.59 -0.25 -11.10
CA GLU A 95 1.88 -1.23 -11.93
C GLU A 95 0.82 -1.99 -11.13
N SER A 96 1.13 -2.31 -9.86
CA SER A 96 0.20 -2.90 -8.90
C SER A 96 -0.94 -1.92 -8.61
N ASP A 97 -0.63 -0.68 -8.25
CA ASP A 97 -1.62 0.36 -7.95
C ASP A 97 -2.51 0.66 -9.17
N ALA A 98 -2.00 0.56 -10.40
CA ALA A 98 -2.80 0.69 -11.63
C ALA A 98 -3.69 -0.54 -11.89
N ARG A 99 -3.19 -1.75 -11.63
CA ARG A 99 -3.96 -3.00 -11.79
C ARG A 99 -5.03 -3.20 -10.73
N TYR A 100 -4.79 -2.70 -9.53
CA TYR A 100 -5.69 -2.78 -8.38
C TYR A 100 -6.33 -1.43 -8.03
N ALA A 101 -6.23 -0.44 -8.92
CA ALA A 101 -6.98 0.80 -8.81
C ALA A 101 -8.46 0.43 -8.69
N PRO A 102 -9.19 1.00 -7.71
CA PRO A 102 -10.58 0.63 -7.48
C PRO A 102 -11.39 0.82 -8.76
N THR A 103 -12.19 -0.21 -9.08
CA THR A 103 -13.22 -0.29 -10.12
C THR A 103 -13.93 1.05 -10.36
N PRO A 104 -14.43 1.31 -11.59
CA PRO A 104 -14.69 2.65 -12.10
C PRO A 104 -15.45 3.49 -11.09
N THR A 105 -14.88 4.66 -10.79
CA THR A 105 -15.45 5.63 -9.86
C THR A 105 -16.87 6.03 -10.23
N VAL A 106 -17.30 5.85 -11.48
CA VAL A 106 -18.66 6.13 -11.94
C VAL A 106 -19.11 4.99 -12.84
N ILE A 107 -20.21 4.32 -12.48
CA ILE A 107 -20.90 3.37 -13.35
C ILE A 107 -21.76 4.16 -14.31
N ARG A 108 -21.91 3.64 -15.54
CA ARG A 108 -22.77 4.25 -16.55
C ARG A 108 -23.61 3.17 -17.23
N GLY A 109 -24.74 3.58 -17.77
CA GLY A 109 -25.57 2.75 -18.63
C GLY A 109 -26.55 3.57 -19.45
N SER A 110 -27.24 2.89 -20.36
CA SER A 110 -28.41 3.41 -21.07
C SER A 110 -29.69 2.90 -20.41
N TRP A 111 -30.80 3.59 -20.65
CA TRP A 111 -32.13 3.15 -20.22
C TRP A 111 -33.16 3.49 -21.31
N SER A 112 -34.23 2.71 -21.37
CA SER A 112 -35.34 2.93 -22.29
C SER A 112 -36.62 2.33 -21.73
N MET A 113 -37.71 3.07 -21.84
CA MET A 113 -39.09 2.64 -21.64
C MET A 113 -39.82 2.91 -22.96
N MET A 114 -40.31 1.87 -23.63
CA MET A 114 -41.04 1.97 -24.88
C MET A 114 -42.21 1.01 -24.82
N ASP A 115 -43.41 1.49 -25.10
CA ASP A 115 -44.61 0.66 -25.10
C ASP A 115 -45.69 1.23 -26.04
N ASN A 116 -46.72 0.43 -26.33
CA ASN A 116 -47.95 0.86 -26.97
C ASN A 116 -49.07 0.88 -25.93
N ALA A 117 -49.28 2.02 -25.29
CA ALA A 117 -50.21 2.19 -24.18
C ALA A 117 -51.68 2.07 -24.66
N PRO A 118 -52.47 1.10 -24.15
CA PRO A 118 -53.88 0.94 -24.54
C PRO A 118 -54.77 2.11 -24.11
N ALA A 119 -54.37 2.82 -23.05
CA ALA A 119 -55.05 4.01 -22.55
C ALA A 119 -54.07 4.93 -21.81
N ILE A 120 -54.50 6.15 -21.50
CA ILE A 120 -53.82 7.06 -20.56
C ILE A 120 -53.71 6.36 -19.19
N GLY A 121 -52.57 6.54 -18.51
CA GLY A 121 -52.32 5.96 -17.20
C GLY A 121 -51.70 4.56 -17.21
N THR A 122 -51.36 4.03 -18.39
CA THR A 122 -50.62 2.76 -18.50
C THR A 122 -49.25 2.90 -17.86
N TYR A 123 -48.83 1.95 -17.03
CA TYR A 123 -47.55 2.00 -16.35
C TYR A 123 -46.39 1.62 -17.28
N LEU A 124 -45.30 2.37 -17.18
CA LEU A 124 -44.02 2.06 -17.81
C LEU A 124 -42.94 2.01 -16.75
N SER A 125 -42.08 1.01 -16.81
CA SER A 125 -40.91 0.95 -15.95
C SER A 125 -39.72 0.25 -16.58
N THR A 126 -38.53 0.59 -16.10
CA THR A 126 -37.29 -0.12 -16.40
C THR A 126 -36.38 -0.09 -15.18
N ASP A 127 -35.61 -1.15 -14.98
CA ASP A 127 -34.66 -1.23 -13.88
C ASP A 127 -33.30 -0.66 -14.26
N LEU A 128 -32.66 -0.01 -13.29
CA LEU A 128 -31.25 0.39 -13.32
C LEU A 128 -30.50 -0.50 -12.33
N ASN A 129 -29.50 -1.25 -12.82
CA ASN A 129 -28.68 -2.13 -12.00
C ASN A 129 -27.22 -1.66 -12.03
N TRP A 130 -26.61 -1.53 -10.86
CA TRP A 130 -25.22 -1.09 -10.71
C TRP A 130 -24.22 -2.20 -11.06
N GLY A 131 -24.64 -3.47 -10.97
CA GLY A 131 -23.74 -4.63 -11.03
C GLY A 131 -22.90 -4.81 -9.75
N TYR A 132 -23.13 -4.00 -8.73
CA TYR A 132 -22.54 -4.11 -7.39
C TYR A 132 -23.40 -3.41 -6.33
N THR A 133 -23.08 -3.64 -5.05
CA THR A 133 -23.79 -3.05 -3.91
C THR A 133 -22.98 -1.92 -3.29
N PHE A 134 -23.55 -0.71 -3.27
CA PHE A 134 -23.04 0.44 -2.52
C PHE A 134 -23.23 0.26 -1.02
N THR A 135 -22.52 1.04 -0.21
CA THR A 135 -22.71 1.07 1.25
C THR A 135 -24.05 1.68 1.68
N GLY A 136 -24.72 2.44 0.81
CA GLY A 136 -25.99 3.10 1.09
C GLY A 136 -26.73 3.54 -0.17
N PRO A 137 -27.93 4.13 -0.02
CA PRO A 137 -28.68 4.70 -1.13
C PRO A 137 -27.97 5.91 -1.74
N LEU A 138 -28.30 6.22 -2.99
CA LEU A 138 -27.80 7.38 -3.71
C LEU A 138 -28.85 8.49 -3.73
N THR A 139 -28.39 9.75 -3.70
CA THR A 139 -29.21 10.92 -3.99
C THR A 139 -29.57 10.92 -5.48
N VAL A 140 -30.86 10.94 -5.79
CA VAL A 140 -31.34 10.84 -7.17
C VAL A 140 -31.49 12.21 -7.83
N HIS A 141 -31.09 12.29 -9.09
CA HIS A 141 -31.25 13.46 -9.93
C HIS A 141 -31.76 13.04 -11.30
N PHE A 142 -32.90 13.60 -11.72
CA PHE A 142 -33.39 13.46 -13.08
C PHE A 142 -33.09 14.75 -13.86
N VAL A 143 -32.35 14.62 -14.94
CA VAL A 143 -31.95 15.72 -15.82
C VAL A 143 -32.79 15.60 -17.10
N PRO A 144 -33.79 16.48 -17.31
CA PRO A 144 -34.59 16.45 -18.52
C PRO A 144 -33.73 16.81 -19.75
N ALA A 145 -34.19 16.46 -20.95
CA ALA A 145 -33.49 16.78 -22.19
C ALA A 145 -33.27 18.31 -22.29
N ALA A 146 -32.02 18.71 -22.55
CA ALA A 146 -31.57 20.11 -22.55
C ALA A 146 -31.79 20.88 -21.23
N GLY A 147 -32.12 20.18 -20.13
CA GLY A 147 -32.26 20.77 -18.81
C GLY A 147 -30.92 21.12 -18.16
N PRO A 148 -30.93 22.00 -17.13
CA PRO A 148 -29.74 22.28 -16.35
C PRO A 148 -29.28 21.02 -15.60
N VAL A 149 -27.96 20.84 -15.51
CA VAL A 149 -27.36 19.76 -14.72
C VAL A 149 -27.28 20.19 -13.25
N PRO A 150 -27.92 19.48 -12.31
CA PRO A 150 -27.92 19.85 -10.90
C PRO A 150 -26.57 19.56 -10.24
N ALA A 151 -26.35 20.14 -9.05
CA ALA A 151 -25.17 19.84 -8.24
C ALA A 151 -25.10 18.35 -7.88
N GLY A 152 -23.92 17.75 -7.99
CA GLY A 152 -23.72 16.31 -7.85
C GLY A 152 -23.79 15.53 -9.17
N CYS A 153 -24.20 16.19 -10.26
CA CYS A 153 -24.18 15.64 -11.61
C CYS A 153 -23.24 16.41 -12.53
N SER A 154 -22.73 15.74 -13.56
CA SER A 154 -21.89 16.35 -14.57
C SER A 154 -22.08 15.69 -15.94
N GLY A 155 -21.60 16.35 -16.99
CA GLY A 155 -21.62 15.79 -18.34
C GLY A 155 -22.96 15.95 -19.06
N SER A 156 -23.30 14.97 -19.89
CA SER A 156 -24.46 14.99 -20.78
C SER A 156 -25.03 13.59 -21.00
N VAL A 157 -26.10 13.46 -21.78
CA VAL A 157 -26.63 12.15 -22.21
C VAL A 157 -25.53 11.28 -22.85
N ALA A 158 -24.65 11.86 -23.67
CA ALA A 158 -23.60 11.09 -24.36
C ALA A 158 -22.43 10.72 -23.43
N ALA A 159 -22.24 11.45 -22.34
CA ALA A 159 -21.16 11.25 -21.38
C ALA A 159 -21.65 11.57 -19.96
N PRO A 160 -22.50 10.72 -19.36
CA PRO A 160 -23.10 11.03 -18.06
C PRO A 160 -22.05 10.92 -16.95
N GLY A 161 -22.15 11.80 -15.96
CA GLY A 161 -21.26 11.87 -14.81
C GLY A 161 -22.04 12.06 -13.50
N ALA A 162 -21.49 11.52 -12.42
CA ALA A 162 -22.04 11.63 -11.07
C ALA A 162 -20.92 11.78 -10.04
N ASP A 163 -21.12 12.69 -9.08
CA ASP A 163 -20.27 12.83 -7.90
C ASP A 163 -20.60 11.73 -6.87
N ALA A 164 -19.73 11.58 -5.88
CA ALA A 164 -19.89 10.57 -4.84
C ALA A 164 -21.21 10.73 -4.06
N GLY A 165 -21.96 9.62 -3.97
CA GLY A 165 -23.29 9.56 -3.35
C GLY A 165 -24.45 9.90 -4.28
N ASN A 166 -24.25 10.06 -5.59
CA ASN A 166 -25.30 10.52 -6.52
C ASN A 166 -25.62 9.50 -7.62
N LEU A 167 -26.89 9.48 -8.02
CA LEU A 167 -27.41 8.89 -9.25
C LEU A 167 -27.91 10.04 -10.15
N CYS A 168 -27.36 10.13 -11.36
CA CYS A 168 -27.72 11.13 -12.35
C CYS A 168 -28.32 10.45 -13.57
N VAL A 169 -29.62 10.66 -13.81
CA VAL A 169 -30.37 10.08 -14.92
C VAL A 169 -30.64 11.17 -15.94
N PHE A 170 -30.06 11.04 -17.13
CA PHE A 170 -30.19 12.01 -18.22
C PHE A 170 -31.19 11.51 -19.25
N ALA A 171 -32.23 12.30 -19.53
CA ALA A 171 -33.17 12.02 -20.59
C ALA A 171 -32.68 12.60 -21.92
N PHE A 172 -32.80 11.81 -22.99
CA PHE A 172 -32.59 12.28 -24.36
C PHE A 172 -33.90 12.67 -25.01
N GLY A 173 -34.92 11.82 -24.90
CA GLY A 173 -36.22 12.03 -25.52
C GLY A 173 -37.33 11.38 -24.71
N THR A 174 -38.47 12.07 -24.64
CA THR A 174 -39.71 11.61 -24.03
C THR A 174 -40.88 11.96 -24.95
N SER A 175 -41.86 11.06 -25.07
CA SER A 175 -43.11 11.31 -25.78
C SER A 175 -44.23 10.49 -25.16
N GLY A 176 -45.35 11.16 -24.87
CA GLY A 176 -46.54 10.50 -24.35
C GLY A 176 -46.37 9.86 -22.96
N VAL A 177 -45.37 10.29 -22.18
CA VAL A 177 -45.12 9.83 -20.80
C VAL A 177 -45.22 10.98 -19.80
N SER A 178 -45.54 10.66 -18.55
CA SER A 178 -45.51 11.59 -17.41
C SER A 178 -44.09 12.00 -17.06
N ALA A 179 -43.95 12.83 -16.02
CA ALA A 179 -42.65 12.98 -15.35
C ALA A 179 -42.13 11.59 -14.92
N ILE A 180 -40.82 11.39 -15.09
CA ILE A 180 -40.15 10.14 -14.71
C ILE A 180 -39.78 10.23 -13.23
N ASP A 181 -40.23 9.23 -12.49
CA ASP A 181 -39.94 9.06 -11.08
C ASP A 181 -38.87 7.98 -10.91
N ILE A 182 -38.00 8.16 -9.92
CA ILE A 182 -36.92 7.23 -9.60
C ILE A 182 -37.25 6.60 -8.25
N ARG A 183 -37.38 5.28 -8.23
CA ARG A 183 -37.91 4.54 -7.09
C ARG A 183 -36.93 3.46 -6.65
N ASN A 184 -36.95 3.13 -5.36
CA ASN A 184 -36.28 1.93 -4.88
C ASN A 184 -37.15 0.68 -5.07
N VAL A 185 -36.62 -0.49 -4.72
CA VAL A 185 -37.34 -1.78 -4.83
C VAL A 185 -38.57 -1.89 -3.92
N SER A 186 -38.70 -1.03 -2.93
CA SER A 186 -39.88 -0.93 -2.04
C SER A 186 -40.88 0.12 -2.54
N ASN A 187 -40.77 0.58 -3.79
CA ASN A 187 -41.64 1.56 -4.42
C ASN A 187 -41.62 2.96 -3.73
N LEU A 188 -40.51 3.31 -3.07
CA LEU A 188 -40.31 4.63 -2.46
C LEU A 188 -39.70 5.59 -3.49
N ALA A 189 -40.47 6.62 -3.86
CA ALA A 189 -40.06 7.69 -4.76
C ALA A 189 -38.89 8.51 -4.20
N GLY A 190 -38.04 9.02 -5.09
CA GLY A 190 -36.89 9.85 -4.74
C GLY A 190 -35.73 9.10 -4.08
N THR A 191 -35.74 7.77 -4.09
CA THR A 191 -34.73 6.95 -3.41
C THR A 191 -34.21 5.82 -4.30
N THR A 192 -33.01 5.31 -3.98
CA THR A 192 -32.46 4.10 -4.60
C THR A 192 -32.31 2.98 -3.58
N ALA A 193 -32.21 1.75 -4.06
CA ALA A 193 -31.60 0.69 -3.29
C ALA A 193 -30.06 0.78 -3.43
N PRO A 194 -29.28 0.16 -2.51
CA PRO A 194 -27.83 0.10 -2.66
C PRO A 194 -27.33 -0.66 -3.90
N PHE A 195 -28.17 -1.47 -4.55
CA PHE A 195 -27.82 -2.28 -5.73
C PHE A 195 -28.54 -1.86 -7.03
N GLY A 196 -29.53 -0.95 -6.96
CA GLY A 196 -30.26 -0.51 -8.14
C GLY A 196 -31.31 0.57 -7.85
N ALA A 197 -32.02 0.96 -8.90
CA ALA A 197 -33.21 1.79 -8.85
C ALA A 197 -34.18 1.36 -9.96
N ASN A 198 -35.43 1.83 -9.91
CA ASN A 198 -36.43 1.65 -10.95
C ASN A 198 -36.82 3.03 -11.49
N LEU A 199 -36.85 3.18 -12.81
CA LEU A 199 -37.47 4.33 -13.47
C LEU A 199 -38.93 3.99 -13.71
N PHE A 200 -39.80 4.93 -13.39
CA PHE A 200 -41.24 4.74 -13.46
C PHE A 200 -41.92 5.95 -14.08
N ALA A 201 -42.89 5.71 -14.96
CA ALA A 201 -43.75 6.73 -15.53
C ALA A 201 -45.14 6.14 -15.85
N THR A 202 -46.10 7.01 -16.15
CA THR A 202 -47.38 6.61 -16.73
C THR A 202 -47.56 7.23 -18.11
N SER A 203 -48.32 6.57 -18.98
CA SER A 203 -48.67 7.14 -20.28
C SER A 203 -49.60 8.35 -20.12
N THR A 204 -49.36 9.40 -20.88
CA THR A 204 -50.23 10.59 -20.97
C THR A 204 -51.14 10.58 -22.20
N VAL A 205 -50.92 9.62 -23.10
CA VAL A 205 -51.71 9.37 -24.31
C VAL A 205 -51.95 7.86 -24.48
N ALA A 206 -52.93 7.48 -25.30
CA ALA A 206 -52.99 6.12 -25.86
C ALA A 206 -52.11 6.05 -27.11
N GLY A 207 -51.54 4.87 -27.40
CA GLY A 207 -50.65 4.63 -28.53
C GLY A 207 -49.18 4.53 -28.14
N ASN A 208 -48.29 4.80 -29.10
CA ASN A 208 -46.85 4.68 -28.91
C ASN A 208 -46.34 5.74 -27.91
N VAL A 209 -45.70 5.28 -26.86
CA VAL A 209 -45.09 6.10 -25.81
C VAL A 209 -43.65 5.68 -25.63
N TYR A 210 -42.76 6.64 -25.36
CA TYR A 210 -41.36 6.33 -25.14
C TYR A 210 -40.66 7.34 -24.22
N ALA A 211 -39.63 6.84 -23.55
CA ALA A 211 -38.64 7.63 -22.85
C ALA A 211 -37.31 6.89 -22.87
N TYR A 212 -36.21 7.57 -23.16
CA TYR A 212 -34.89 6.95 -23.16
C TYR A 212 -33.77 7.94 -22.90
N GLY A 213 -32.62 7.41 -22.51
CA GLY A 213 -31.43 8.21 -22.24
C GLY A 213 -30.30 7.39 -21.63
N SER A 214 -29.53 8.04 -20.77
CA SER A 214 -28.40 7.43 -20.07
C SER A 214 -28.40 7.77 -18.59
N TRP A 215 -27.56 7.09 -17.83
CA TRP A 215 -27.43 7.32 -16.40
C TRP A 215 -25.98 7.13 -15.96
N ALA A 216 -25.63 7.77 -14.85
CA ALA A 216 -24.37 7.60 -14.14
C ALA A 216 -24.64 7.44 -12.65
N ALA A 217 -23.95 6.51 -12.00
CA ALA A 217 -24.06 6.28 -10.56
C ALA A 217 -22.67 6.19 -9.92
N ARG A 218 -22.52 6.86 -8.77
CA ARG A 218 -21.31 6.77 -7.95
C ARG A 218 -21.68 6.81 -6.48
N GLY A 219 -21.36 5.77 -5.75
CA GLY A 219 -21.50 5.74 -4.29
C GLY A 219 -20.35 6.43 -3.57
N THR A 220 -20.54 6.66 -2.28
CA THR A 220 -19.50 7.20 -1.37
C THR A 220 -18.41 6.20 -1.03
N GLY A 221 -18.61 4.93 -1.40
CA GLY A 221 -17.64 3.84 -1.31
C GLY A 221 -18.20 2.55 -1.90
N LEU A 222 -17.32 1.58 -2.10
CA LEU A 222 -17.72 0.20 -2.42
C LEU A 222 -17.96 -0.55 -1.10
N ALA A 223 -19.02 -1.34 -1.00
CA ALA A 223 -19.19 -2.24 0.14
C ALA A 223 -18.00 -3.22 0.19
N ALA A 224 -17.39 -3.40 1.35
CA ALA A 224 -16.25 -4.29 1.52
C ALA A 224 -16.62 -5.72 1.07
N GLY A 225 -15.85 -6.29 0.15
CA GLY A 225 -16.05 -7.66 -0.34
C GLY A 225 -17.16 -7.85 -1.37
N ALA A 226 -17.70 -6.78 -1.99
CA ALA A 226 -18.67 -6.93 -3.07
C ALA A 226 -18.06 -7.76 -4.22
N PRO A 227 -18.57 -8.98 -4.51
CA PRO A 227 -18.05 -9.78 -5.61
C PRO A 227 -18.35 -9.04 -6.91
N ARG A 228 -17.35 -8.94 -7.78
CA ARG A 228 -17.57 -8.46 -9.15
C ARG A 228 -18.49 -9.47 -9.82
N VAL A 229 -19.74 -9.10 -10.07
CA VAL A 229 -20.65 -9.92 -10.87
C VAL A 229 -20.16 -9.81 -12.30
N THR A 230 -19.61 -10.89 -12.84
CA THR A 230 -19.29 -10.97 -14.26
C THR A 230 -20.58 -10.72 -15.05
N PRO A 231 -20.57 -9.86 -16.09
CA PRO A 231 -21.73 -9.69 -16.94
C PRO A 231 -22.23 -11.07 -17.36
N SER A 232 -23.53 -11.33 -17.19
CA SER A 232 -24.18 -12.49 -17.79
C SER A 232 -23.74 -12.52 -19.25
N GLN A 233 -23.16 -13.64 -19.70
CA GLN A 233 -23.02 -13.86 -21.13
C GLN A 233 -24.43 -13.78 -21.67
N GLY A 234 -24.73 -12.67 -22.37
CA GLY A 234 -26.03 -12.46 -22.96
C GLY A 234 -26.39 -13.74 -23.69
N SER A 235 -27.48 -14.36 -23.30
CA SER A 235 -28.09 -15.45 -24.02
C SER A 235 -28.45 -14.89 -25.39
N GLY A 236 -27.47 -14.97 -26.30
CA GLY A 236 -27.67 -14.71 -27.71
C GLY A 236 -28.78 -15.62 -28.13
N SER A 237 -29.95 -15.03 -28.37
CA SER A 237 -31.06 -15.70 -29.01
C SER A 237 -30.52 -16.22 -30.33
N THR A 238 -30.21 -17.51 -30.39
CA THR A 238 -30.14 -18.23 -31.66
C THR A 238 -31.54 -18.14 -32.23
N VAL A 239 -31.75 -17.16 -33.11
CA VAL A 239 -32.92 -17.14 -33.99
C VAL A 239 -32.86 -18.44 -34.79
N PRO A 240 -33.79 -19.40 -34.59
CA PRO A 240 -33.87 -20.56 -35.46
C PRO A 240 -34.33 -20.04 -36.82
N GLY A 241 -33.59 -20.38 -37.87
CA GLY A 241 -33.89 -19.95 -39.23
C GLY A 241 -35.36 -20.15 -39.60
N GLN A 242 -35.99 -19.07 -40.03
CA GLN A 242 -37.09 -19.07 -40.99
C GLN A 242 -36.64 -18.27 -42.20
#